data_AF-A0A9X4C7G4-F1
#
_entry.id   AF-A0A9X4C7G4-F1
#
_cell.length_a   1.000
_cell.length_b   1.000
_cell.length_c   1.000
_cell.angle_alpha   90.00
_cell.angle_beta   90.00
_cell.angle_gamma   90.00
#
_symmetry.space_group_name_H-M   'P 1'
#
loop_
_entity.id
_entity.type
_entity.pdbx_description
1 polymer ?
#
loop_
_entity_poly.entity_id
_entity_poly.type
_entity_poly.pdbx_seq_one_letter_code
_entity_poly.pdbx_strand_id
1 'polypeptide(L)'
;MSASEPTTDQLAPLGLPSAIRLQASKLLRAISSAATLEDALRAADRAEGFALGIETVRALNPGDVEELYLVFDRAYQARHSELDAYTPCC
;
A
#
# COMPACT_ATOMS: atom_id res chain seq x y z
N MET A 1 -12.26 32.95 14.17
CA MET A 1 -11.71 31.91 15.06
C MET A 1 -12.73 30.79 15.14
N SER A 2 -12.69 29.85 14.21
CA SER A 2 -13.56 28.66 14.25
C SER A 2 -12.74 27.52 14.84
N ALA A 3 -13.21 27.01 15.96
CA ALA A 3 -12.62 25.92 16.71
C ALA A 3 -12.45 24.70 15.80
N SER A 4 -11.24 24.14 15.75
CA SER A 4 -11.00 22.81 15.20
C SER A 4 -11.80 21.82 16.05
N GLU A 5 -12.81 21.20 15.46
CA GLU A 5 -13.50 20.06 16.07
C GLU A 5 -12.48 18.99 16.48
N PRO A 6 -12.72 18.26 17.58
CA PRO A 6 -11.89 17.11 17.90
C PRO A 6 -11.98 16.16 16.71
N THR A 7 -10.85 15.95 16.03
CA THR A 7 -10.76 15.02 14.91
C THR A 7 -11.00 13.62 15.48
N THR A 8 -12.27 13.21 15.56
CA THR A 8 -12.67 11.87 15.99
C THR A 8 -11.80 10.88 15.23
N ASP A 9 -11.15 9.96 15.95
CA ASP A 9 -10.39 8.89 15.32
C ASP A 9 -11.35 8.07 14.46
N GLN A 10 -11.39 8.38 13.16
CA GLN A 10 -12.32 7.81 12.19
C GLN A 10 -12.13 6.29 12.05
N LEU A 11 -10.99 5.76 12.49
CA LEU A 11 -10.68 4.34 12.44
C LEU A 11 -11.01 3.61 13.74
N ALA A 12 -11.27 4.31 14.85
CA ALA A 12 -11.55 3.68 16.15
C ALA A 12 -12.67 2.62 16.11
N PRO A 13 -13.78 2.81 15.35
CA PRO A 13 -14.85 1.80 15.26
C PRO A 13 -14.48 0.56 14.45
N LEU A 14 -13.46 0.64 13.60
CA LEU A 14 -13.04 -0.45 12.73
C LEU A 14 -12.06 -1.31 13.53
N GLY A 15 -12.36 -2.58 13.79
CA GLY A 15 -11.49 -3.53 14.52
C GLY A 15 -10.22 -3.94 13.76
N LEU A 16 -9.49 -2.96 13.22
CA LEU A 16 -8.35 -3.17 12.33
C LEU A 16 -7.11 -3.64 13.09
N PRO A 17 -6.36 -4.62 12.54
CA PRO A 17 -5.01 -4.93 13.00
C PRO A 17 -4.12 -3.68 12.98
N SER A 18 -3.15 -3.60 13.90
CA SER A 18 -2.32 -2.41 14.11
C SER A 18 -1.61 -1.93 12.83
N ALA A 19 -1.09 -2.85 12.02
CA ALA A 19 -0.42 -2.54 10.75
C ALA A 19 -1.39 -1.90 9.74
N ILE A 20 -2.61 -2.44 9.62
CA ILE A 20 -3.65 -1.91 8.72
C ILE A 20 -4.14 -0.55 9.21
N ARG A 21 -4.36 -0.41 10.53
CA ARG A 21 -4.74 0.86 11.15
C ARG A 21 -3.69 1.94 10.89
N LEU A 22 -2.41 1.65 11.09
CA LEU A 22 -1.33 2.61 10.87
C LEU A 22 -1.32 3.13 9.43
N GLN A 23 -1.47 2.24 8.45
CA GLN A 23 -1.47 2.64 7.04
C GLN A 23 -2.74 3.43 6.68
N ALA A 24 -3.91 2.99 7.14
CA ALA A 24 -5.16 3.73 6.96
C ALA A 24 -5.08 5.13 7.59
N SER A 25 -4.46 5.29 8.78
CA SER A 25 -4.26 6.60 9.42
C SER A 25 -3.36 7.52 8.58
N LYS A 26 -2.31 6.98 7.97
CA LYS A 26 -1.42 7.75 7.08
C LYS A 26 -2.16 8.24 5.84
N LEU A 27 -3.00 7.39 5.23
CA LEU A 27 -3.80 7.73 4.06
C LEU A 27 -4.85 8.79 4.39
N LEU A 28 -5.58 8.63 5.50
CA LEU A 28 -6.53 9.63 5.98
C LEU A 28 -5.85 10.98 6.24
N ARG A 29 -4.66 10.96 6.86
CA ARG A 29 -3.87 12.19 7.07
C ARG A 29 -3.48 12.84 5.75
N ALA A 30 -3.05 12.06 4.76
CA ALA A 30 -2.68 12.59 3.45
C ALA A 30 -3.87 13.25 2.73
N ILE A 31 -5.08 12.69 2.87
CA ILE A 31 -6.31 13.29 2.35
C ILE A 31 -6.63 14.60 3.08
N SER A 32 -6.61 14.58 4.41
CA SER A 32 -7.00 15.75 5.22
C SER A 32 -5.97 16.88 5.19
N SER A 33 -4.70 16.60 4.88
CA SER A 33 -3.63 17.60 4.78
C SER A 33 -3.32 18.03 3.34
N ALA A 34 -4.12 17.63 2.35
CA ALA A 34 -3.90 17.99 0.95
C ALA A 34 -4.03 19.51 0.74
N ALA A 35 -3.06 20.11 0.04
CA ALA A 35 -3.04 21.55 -0.22
C ALA A 35 -3.93 21.96 -1.41
N THR A 36 -4.21 21.02 -2.31
CA THR A 36 -5.02 21.22 -3.51
C THR A 36 -6.05 20.10 -3.68
N LEU A 37 -7.08 20.36 -4.48
CA LEU A 37 -8.07 19.34 -4.85
C LEU A 37 -7.40 18.15 -5.57
N GLU A 38 -6.44 18.43 -6.43
CA GLU A 38 -5.71 17.40 -7.17
C GLU A 38 -4.90 16.48 -6.23
N ASP A 39 -4.26 17.06 -5.21
CA ASP A 39 -3.55 16.28 -4.19
C ASP A 39 -4.50 15.44 -3.34
N ALA A 40 -5.69 15.98 -3.01
CA ALA A 40 -6.72 15.26 -2.28
C ALA A 40 -7.24 14.07 -3.09
N LEU A 41 -7.51 14.26 -4.39
CA LEU A 41 -7.91 13.18 -5.30
C LEU A 41 -6.83 12.09 -5.38
N ARG A 42 -5.57 12.46 -5.61
CA ARG A 42 -4.46 11.49 -5.61
C ARG A 42 -4.33 10.73 -4.30
N ALA A 43 -4.56 11.38 -3.16
CA ALA A 43 -4.53 10.72 -1.86
C ALA A 43 -5.71 9.76 -1.67
N ALA A 44 -6.90 10.14 -2.16
CA ALA A 44 -8.08 9.30 -2.18
C ALA A 44 -7.87 8.05 -3.07
N ASP A 45 -7.34 8.20 -4.28
CA ASP A 45 -7.05 7.09 -5.19
C ASP A 45 -6.08 6.07 -4.55
N ARG A 46 -5.06 6.55 -3.82
CA ARG A 46 -4.16 5.67 -3.06
C ARG A 46 -4.88 4.94 -1.93
N ALA A 47 -5.83 5.59 -1.27
CA ALA A 47 -6.61 4.98 -0.21
C ALA A 47 -7.57 3.91 -0.75
N GLU A 48 -8.18 4.16 -1.91
CA GLU A 48 -9.00 3.20 -2.64
C GLU A 48 -8.18 1.99 -3.09
N GLY A 49 -7.01 2.22 -3.71
CA GLY A 49 -6.11 1.14 -4.12
C GLY A 49 -5.62 0.29 -2.93
N PHE A 50 -5.38 0.90 -1.77
CA PHE A 50 -5.06 0.16 -0.54
C PHE A 50 -6.23 -0.73 -0.10
N ALA A 51 -7.45 -0.21 -0.05
CA ALA A 51 -8.64 -0.98 0.33
C ALA A 51 -8.90 -2.15 -0.63
N LEU A 52 -8.81 -1.90 -1.95
CA LEU A 52 -8.90 -2.93 -2.98
C LEU A 52 -7.81 -3.99 -2.83
N GLY A 53 -6.57 -3.59 -2.50
CA GLY A 53 -5.47 -4.52 -2.22
C GLY A 53 -5.77 -5.45 -1.05
N ILE A 54 -6.32 -4.93 0.06
CA ILE A 54 -6.76 -5.75 1.20
C ILE A 54 -7.90 -6.69 0.80
N GLU A 55 -8.87 -6.20 0.04
CA GLU A 55 -9.95 -7.02 -0.51
C GLU A 55 -9.42 -8.14 -1.41
N THR A 56 -8.40 -7.87 -2.21
CA THR A 56 -7.80 -8.86 -3.11
C THR A 56 -7.01 -9.91 -2.34
N VAL A 57 -6.21 -9.50 -1.35
CA VAL A 57 -5.41 -10.43 -0.53
C VAL A 57 -6.30 -11.33 0.33
N ARG A 58 -7.52 -10.91 0.71
CA ARG A 58 -8.47 -11.77 1.44
C ARG A 58 -8.84 -13.06 0.67
N ALA A 59 -8.64 -13.08 -0.65
CA ALA A 59 -8.87 -14.26 -1.49
C ALA A 59 -7.71 -15.27 -1.42
N LEU A 60 -6.57 -14.90 -0.84
CA LEU A 60 -5.37 -15.72 -0.75
C LEU A 60 -5.16 -16.21 0.68
N ASN A 61 -4.75 -17.46 0.82
CA ASN A 61 -4.23 -17.93 2.09
C ASN A 61 -2.75 -17.49 2.26
N PRO A 62 -2.19 -17.46 3.48
CA PRO A 62 -0.81 -17.01 3.69
C PRO A 62 0.25 -17.78 2.89
N GLY A 63 0.03 -19.07 2.62
CA GLY A 63 0.94 -19.89 1.82
C GLY A 63 0.96 -19.49 0.34
N ASP A 64 -0.19 -19.11 -0.22
CA ASP A 64 -0.25 -18.60 -1.60
C ASP A 64 0.52 -17.27 -1.73
N VAL A 65 0.47 -16.42 -0.69
CA VAL A 65 1.22 -15.16 -0.66
C VAL A 65 2.72 -15.42 -0.60
N GLU A 66 3.17 -16.38 0.21
CA GLU A 66 4.57 -16.79 0.29
C GLU A 66 5.07 -17.34 -1.06
N GLU A 67 4.30 -18.22 -1.69
CA GLU A 67 4.63 -18.75 -3.02
C GLU A 67 4.69 -17.65 -4.08
N LEU A 68 3.82 -16.64 -4.03
CA LEU A 68 3.92 -15.48 -4.92
C LEU A 68 5.25 -14.73 -4.76
N TYR A 69 5.74 -14.54 -3.53
CA TYR A 69 7.07 -13.96 -3.30
C TYR A 69 8.17 -14.80 -3.93
N LEU A 70 8.11 -16.14 -3.79
CA LEU A 70 9.09 -17.04 -4.39
C LEU A 70 9.03 -17.01 -5.92
N VAL A 71 7.83 -16.95 -6.52
CA VAL A 71 7.66 -16.83 -7.97
C VAL A 71 8.27 -15.53 -8.49
N PHE A 72 8.07 -14.41 -7.80
CA PHE A 72 8.65 -13.12 -8.20
C PHE A 72 10.17 -13.09 -8.03
N ASP A 73 10.69 -13.62 -6.93
CA ASP A 73 12.14 -13.73 -6.73
C ASP A 73 12.78 -14.60 -7.82
N ARG A 74 12.22 -15.79 -8.10
CA ARG A 74 12.71 -16.66 -9.19
C ARG A 74 12.70 -15.95 -10.55
N ALA A 75 11.63 -15.22 -10.86
CA ALA A 75 11.54 -14.46 -12.11
C ALA A 75 12.61 -13.36 -12.18
N TYR A 76 12.85 -12.66 -11.07
CA TYR A 76 13.91 -11.67 -10.98
C TYR A 76 15.30 -12.29 -11.16
N GLN A 77 15.61 -13.38 -10.45
CA GLN A 77 16.91 -14.05 -10.54
C GLN A 77 17.20 -14.58 -11.96
N ALA A 78 16.18 -15.14 -12.62
CA ALA A 78 16.30 -15.56 -14.01
C ALA A 78 16.68 -14.38 -14.91
N ARG A 79 15.96 -13.26 -14.77
CA ARG A 79 16.23 -12.06 -15.56
C ARG A 79 17.59 -11.44 -15.26
N HIS A 80 17.96 -11.40 -13.98
CA HIS A 80 19.26 -10.89 -13.53
C HIS A 80 20.40 -11.70 -14.16
N SER A 81 20.31 -13.03 -14.11
CA SER A 81 21.32 -13.94 -14.66
C SER A 81 21.52 -13.76 -16.17
N GLU A 82 20.44 -13.56 -16.92
CA GLU A 82 20.50 -13.26 -18.36
C GLU A 82 21.24 -11.95 -18.65
N LEU A 83 20.99 -10.92 -17.83
CA LEU A 83 21.59 -9.60 -17.99
C LEU A 83 23.05 -9.56 -17.55
N ASP A 84 23.39 -10.24 -16.45
CA ASP A 84 24.76 -10.40 -15.98
C ASP A 84 25.60 -11.15 -17.02
N ALA A 85 25.06 -12.23 -17.59
CA ALA A 85 25.72 -13.01 -18.65
C ALA A 85 25.95 -12.19 -19.93
N TYR A 86 25.17 -11.13 -20.15
CA TYR A 86 25.34 -10.20 -21.27
C TYR A 86 26.33 -9.07 -20.98
N THR A 87 26.84 -8.91 -19.75
CA THR A 87 27.83 -7.87 -19.45
C THR A 87 29.13 -8.20 -20.20
N PRO A 88 29.47 -7.47 -21.29
CA PRO A 88 30.69 -7.73 -22.01
C PRO A 88 31.83 -7.27 -21.10
N CYS A 89 32.80 -8.15 -20.84
CA CYS A 89 34.05 -7.76 -20.19
C CYS A 89 34.71 -6.65 -21.03
N CYS A 90 34.55 -5.41 -20.59
CA CYS A 90 35.33 -4.25 -21.00
C CYS A 90 36.06 -3.70 -19.77
#